data_AF-A0A2I0D8V5-F1
#
_entry.id   AF-A0A2I0D8V5-F1
#
_cell.length_a   1.000
_cell.length_b   1.000
_cell.length_c   1.000
_cell.angle_alpha   90.00
_cell.angle_beta   90.00
_cell.angle_gamma   90.00
#
_symmetry.space_group_name_H-M   'P 1'
#
loop_
_entity.id
_entity.type
_entity.pdbx_description
1 polymer ?
#
loop_
_entity_poly.entity_id
_entity_poly.type
_entity_poly.pdbx_seq_one_letter_code
_entity_poly.pdbx_strand_id
1 'polypeptide(L)'
;MKQTFIILINLLLLNSISAQEFNKNIDKDSLFQIVTKDFHPEKIKELEKAYTEGNDATKEFLLMMFSLPKSSKTKLVDNLKNNEDKIVNLSKEFSKLVSDSLIVYIEFVPENRILTMKAGVDLKIYTKTIDGKSKLISKGRNIEYGSNSLNEKLKILNWDNATLHNVKKMLDEINCISIENRKINIIGLARSGLGKYSYALYTESSKEYMEKEFEQGCNYILYKDHIPLNYERGAIGPICFPDPK
;
A
#
# COMPACT_ATOMS: atom_id res chain seq x y z
N MET A 1 -25.96 -13.11 -6.11
CA MET A 1 -24.54 -13.02 -5.70
C MET A 1 -23.56 -13.64 -6.70
N LYS A 2 -23.82 -14.84 -7.28
CA LYS A 2 -22.93 -15.45 -8.29
C LYS A 2 -22.67 -14.56 -9.53
N GLN A 3 -23.71 -14.01 -10.14
CA GLN A 3 -23.56 -13.15 -11.32
C GLN A 3 -22.82 -11.84 -11.01
N THR A 4 -23.07 -11.22 -9.85
CA THR A 4 -22.41 -9.97 -9.47
C THR A 4 -20.91 -10.13 -9.19
N PHE A 5 -20.48 -11.27 -8.61
CA PHE A 5 -19.07 -11.54 -8.36
C PHE A 5 -18.28 -11.80 -9.65
N ILE A 6 -18.85 -12.58 -10.58
CA ILE A 6 -18.25 -12.87 -11.89
C ILE A 6 -18.20 -11.61 -12.78
N ILE A 7 -19.23 -10.76 -12.73
CA ILE A 7 -19.24 -9.47 -13.43
C ILE A 7 -18.16 -8.53 -12.88
N LEU A 8 -17.96 -8.49 -11.55
CA LEU A 8 -16.90 -7.69 -10.93
C LEU A 8 -15.50 -8.13 -11.38
N ILE A 9 -15.24 -9.45 -11.40
CA ILE A 9 -13.95 -10.00 -11.84
C ILE A 9 -13.70 -9.65 -13.31
N ASN A 10 -14.70 -9.78 -14.18
CA ASN A 10 -14.57 -9.42 -15.60
C ASN A 10 -14.34 -7.91 -15.82
N LEU A 11 -15.01 -7.03 -15.06
CA LEU A 11 -14.78 -5.58 -15.10
C LEU A 11 -13.38 -5.18 -14.59
N LEU A 12 -12.83 -5.93 -13.64
CA LEU A 12 -11.49 -5.70 -13.10
C LEU A 12 -10.40 -6.13 -14.07
N LEU A 13 -10.55 -7.31 -14.69
CA LEU A 13 -9.66 -7.80 -15.74
C LEU A 13 -9.55 -6.80 -16.89
N LEU A 14 -10.63 -6.14 -17.29
CA LEU A 14 -10.62 -5.15 -18.37
C LEU A 14 -9.89 -3.84 -18.03
N ASN A 15 -9.69 -3.52 -16.75
CA ASN A 15 -9.05 -2.27 -16.29
C ASN A 15 -7.62 -2.46 -15.76
N SER A 16 -7.17 -3.70 -15.53
CA SER A 16 -5.87 -4.00 -14.93
C SER A 16 -4.80 -4.45 -15.92
N ILE A 17 -5.12 -4.60 -17.21
CA ILE A 17 -4.15 -5.12 -18.20
C ILE A 17 -3.25 -3.99 -18.71
N SER A 18 -2.28 -3.61 -17.86
CA SER A 18 -0.89 -3.59 -18.30
C SER A 18 0.04 -3.82 -17.11
N ALA A 19 0.99 -4.76 -17.30
CA ALA A 19 2.36 -4.79 -16.77
C ALA A 19 2.80 -5.92 -15.82
N GLN A 20 1.98 -6.90 -15.40
CA GLN A 20 2.48 -8.01 -14.54
C GLN A 20 1.87 -9.35 -14.94
N GLU A 21 2.70 -10.25 -15.49
CA GLU A 21 2.30 -11.62 -15.88
C GLU A 21 2.39 -12.57 -14.69
N PHE A 22 1.47 -13.53 -14.61
CA PHE A 22 1.61 -14.65 -13.69
C PHE A 22 2.84 -15.48 -14.07
N ASN A 23 3.60 -15.93 -13.08
CA ASN A 23 4.80 -16.70 -13.31
C ASN A 23 4.48 -18.09 -13.85
N LYS A 24 4.84 -18.31 -15.11
CA LYS A 24 4.60 -19.56 -15.85
C LYS A 24 5.32 -20.78 -15.25
N ASN A 25 6.31 -20.56 -14.38
CA ASN A 25 7.03 -21.63 -13.69
C ASN A 25 6.34 -22.09 -12.40
N ILE A 26 5.21 -21.47 -12.01
CA ILE A 26 4.44 -21.87 -10.83
C ILE A 26 3.31 -22.80 -11.24
N ASP A 27 3.27 -23.96 -10.61
CA ASP A 27 2.11 -24.84 -10.68
C ASP A 27 0.92 -24.22 -9.92
N LYS A 28 -0.12 -23.86 -10.68
CA LYS A 28 -1.28 -23.11 -10.18
C LYS A 28 -2.05 -23.91 -9.12
N ASP A 29 -2.18 -25.23 -9.32
CA ASP A 29 -2.95 -26.10 -8.43
C ASP A 29 -2.24 -26.32 -7.09
N SER A 30 -0.92 -26.53 -7.11
CA SER A 30 -0.10 -26.59 -5.90
C SER A 30 -0.13 -25.26 -5.15
N LEU A 31 -0.02 -24.13 -5.86
CA LEU A 31 -0.15 -22.82 -5.21
C LEU A 31 -1.54 -22.64 -4.58
N PHE A 32 -2.61 -23.06 -5.27
CA PHE A 32 -3.97 -22.99 -4.76
C PHE A 32 -4.10 -23.74 -3.42
N GLN A 33 -3.59 -24.98 -3.35
CA GLN A 33 -3.59 -25.77 -2.11
C GLN A 33 -2.83 -25.08 -0.97
N ILE A 34 -1.69 -24.44 -1.27
CA ILE A 34 -0.89 -23.72 -0.28
C ILE A 34 -1.66 -22.50 0.25
N VAL A 35 -2.18 -21.65 -0.64
CA VAL A 35 -2.79 -20.38 -0.22
C VAL A 35 -4.12 -20.59 0.49
N THR A 36 -4.83 -21.68 0.20
CA THR A 36 -6.13 -22.00 0.82
C THR A 36 -6.01 -22.76 2.14
N LYS A 37 -4.82 -23.23 2.53
CA LYS A 37 -4.62 -24.05 3.74
C LYS A 37 -5.13 -23.41 5.03
N ASP A 38 -5.02 -22.08 5.12
CA ASP A 38 -5.41 -21.33 6.32
C ASP A 38 -6.86 -20.80 6.26
N PHE A 39 -7.62 -21.14 5.22
CA PHE A 39 -9.00 -20.69 5.08
C PHE A 39 -9.95 -21.59 5.87
N HIS A 40 -11.06 -21.02 6.33
CA HIS A 40 -12.11 -21.80 6.98
C HIS A 40 -12.72 -22.81 5.98
N PRO A 41 -12.96 -24.09 6.36
CA PRO A 41 -13.42 -25.13 5.44
C PRO A 41 -14.67 -24.78 4.62
N GLU A 42 -15.59 -24.01 5.21
CA GLU A 42 -16.80 -23.55 4.52
C GLU A 42 -16.52 -22.55 3.39
N LYS A 43 -15.49 -21.70 3.54
CA LYS A 43 -15.06 -20.78 2.50
C LYS A 43 -14.27 -21.50 1.41
N ILE A 44 -13.53 -22.55 1.77
CA ILE A 44 -12.73 -23.33 0.82
C ILE A 44 -13.61 -23.93 -0.28
N LYS A 45 -14.79 -24.51 0.05
CA LYS A 45 -15.67 -25.13 -0.96
C LYS A 45 -16.12 -24.16 -2.07
N GLU A 46 -16.46 -22.92 -1.71
CA GLU A 46 -16.84 -21.92 -2.71
C GLU A 46 -15.65 -21.47 -3.56
N LEU A 47 -14.47 -21.36 -2.94
CA LEU A 47 -13.23 -21.00 -3.61
C LEU A 47 -12.74 -22.11 -4.55
N GLU A 48 -12.77 -23.37 -4.11
CA GLU A 48 -12.45 -24.55 -4.91
C GLU A 48 -13.33 -24.62 -6.15
N LYS A 49 -14.64 -24.37 -5.98
CA LYS A 49 -15.58 -24.32 -7.10
C LYS A 49 -15.22 -23.20 -8.07
N ALA A 50 -15.00 -21.98 -7.58
CA ALA A 50 -14.65 -20.83 -8.42
C ALA A 50 -13.32 -21.03 -9.16
N TYR A 51 -12.35 -21.66 -8.50
CA TYR A 51 -11.04 -21.98 -9.08
C TYR A 51 -11.15 -23.09 -10.14
N THR A 52 -11.87 -24.16 -9.85
CA THR A 52 -12.00 -25.33 -10.75
C THR A 52 -12.85 -25.03 -11.97
N GLU A 53 -13.97 -24.31 -11.80
CA GLU A 53 -14.87 -23.91 -12.90
C GLU A 53 -14.34 -22.70 -13.70
N GLY A 54 -13.34 -22.00 -13.17
CA GLY A 54 -12.77 -20.79 -13.76
C GLY A 54 -11.79 -21.09 -14.90
N ASN A 55 -11.71 -20.15 -15.86
CA ASN A 55 -10.66 -20.17 -16.88
C ASN A 55 -9.29 -19.73 -16.30
N ASP A 56 -8.23 -19.85 -17.09
CA ASP A 56 -6.85 -19.55 -16.64
C ASP A 56 -6.68 -18.15 -16.06
N ALA A 57 -7.29 -17.13 -16.68
CA ALA A 57 -7.25 -15.76 -16.17
C ALA A 57 -7.94 -15.62 -14.80
N THR A 58 -9.06 -16.32 -14.60
CA THR A 58 -9.77 -16.36 -13.32
C THR A 58 -8.92 -17.04 -12.25
N LYS A 59 -8.29 -18.17 -12.57
CA LYS A 59 -7.38 -18.88 -11.67
C LYS A 59 -6.21 -18.00 -11.25
N GLU A 60 -5.53 -17.37 -12.21
CA GLU A 60 -4.41 -16.47 -11.93
C GLU A 60 -4.82 -15.27 -11.07
N PHE A 61 -5.97 -14.67 -11.36
CA PHE A 61 -6.51 -13.58 -10.56
C PHE A 61 -6.79 -14.02 -9.11
N LEU A 62 -7.44 -15.17 -8.92
CA LEU A 62 -7.71 -15.71 -7.58
C LEU A 62 -6.42 -15.98 -6.81
N LEU A 63 -5.46 -16.66 -7.46
CA LEU A 63 -4.16 -16.96 -6.87
C LEU A 63 -3.39 -15.68 -6.50
N MET A 64 -3.40 -14.67 -7.38
CA MET A 64 -2.83 -13.36 -7.09
C MET A 64 -3.48 -12.75 -5.85
N MET A 65 -4.81 -12.70 -5.79
CA MET A 65 -5.56 -12.09 -4.70
C MET A 65 -5.32 -12.80 -3.36
N PHE A 66 -5.27 -14.13 -3.34
CA PHE A 66 -5.02 -14.91 -2.11
C PHE A 66 -3.56 -14.89 -1.66
N SER A 67 -2.66 -14.55 -2.56
CA SER A 67 -1.23 -14.43 -2.27
C SER A 67 -0.79 -13.01 -1.96
N LEU A 68 -1.71 -12.05 -1.91
CA LEU A 68 -1.38 -10.69 -1.51
C LEU A 68 -0.82 -10.68 -0.07
N PRO A 69 0.07 -9.71 0.25
CA PRO A 69 0.63 -9.58 1.59
C PRO A 69 -0.47 -9.55 2.67
N LYS A 70 -0.16 -10.08 3.85
CA LYS A 70 -1.05 -10.06 5.02
C LYS A 70 -0.38 -9.26 6.13
N SER A 71 -1.12 -8.34 6.73
CA SER A 71 -0.73 -7.58 7.93
C SER A 71 -1.94 -7.41 8.84
N SER A 72 -1.69 -6.93 10.07
CA SER A 72 -2.72 -6.76 11.10
C SER A 72 -2.49 -5.51 11.95
N LYS A 73 -3.56 -5.08 12.63
CA LYS A 73 -3.59 -4.02 13.63
C LYS A 73 -2.65 -4.34 14.80
N THR A 74 -2.58 -5.60 15.24
CA THR A 74 -1.64 -6.04 16.27
C THR A 74 -0.20 -5.75 15.84
N LYS A 75 0.17 -6.14 14.60
CA LYS A 75 1.50 -5.86 14.05
C LYS A 75 1.78 -4.35 13.95
N LEU A 76 0.77 -3.55 13.57
CA LEU A 76 0.86 -2.09 13.54
C LEU A 76 1.15 -1.51 14.93
N VAL A 77 0.39 -1.93 15.93
CA VAL A 77 0.56 -1.48 17.32
C VAL A 77 1.91 -1.90 17.89
N ASP A 78 2.31 -3.15 17.70
CA ASP A 78 3.57 -3.65 18.26
C ASP A 78 4.78 -3.02 17.59
N ASN A 79 4.72 -2.74 16.29
CA ASN A 79 5.79 -2.00 15.62
C ASN A 79 5.89 -0.55 16.12
N LEU A 80 4.76 0.12 16.38
CA LEU A 80 4.74 1.47 16.96
C LEU A 80 5.40 1.49 18.33
N LYS A 81 5.03 0.58 19.24
CA LYS A 81 5.64 0.48 20.58
C LYS A 81 7.16 0.35 20.53
N ASN A 82 7.68 -0.37 19.55
CA ASN A 82 9.12 -0.63 19.41
C ASN A 82 9.88 0.47 18.67
N ASN A 83 9.20 1.35 17.93
CA ASN A 83 9.84 2.29 17.01
C ASN A 83 9.27 3.72 17.06
N GLU A 84 8.51 4.08 18.09
CA GLU A 84 7.78 5.36 18.19
C GLU A 84 8.66 6.58 17.87
N ASP A 85 9.78 6.74 18.57
CA ASP A 85 10.71 7.86 18.37
C ASP A 85 11.26 7.92 16.94
N LYS A 86 11.57 6.75 16.35
CA LYS A 86 12.10 6.66 14.99
C LYS A 86 11.03 6.97 13.95
N ILE A 87 9.77 6.56 14.18
CA ILE A 87 8.63 6.87 13.31
C ILE A 87 8.41 8.39 13.29
N VAL A 88 8.42 9.03 14.46
CA VAL A 88 8.31 10.50 14.57
C VAL A 88 9.51 11.19 13.90
N ASN A 89 10.72 10.67 14.10
CA ASN A 89 11.92 11.26 13.50
C ASN A 89 11.94 11.12 11.96
N LEU A 90 11.52 9.97 11.42
CA LEU A 90 11.43 9.75 9.98
C LEU A 90 10.59 10.83 9.29
N SER A 91 9.45 11.19 9.89
CA SER A 91 8.56 12.23 9.35
C SER A 91 9.27 13.59 9.24
N LYS A 92 10.11 13.93 10.22
CA LYS A 92 10.90 15.18 10.23
C LYS A 92 12.02 15.12 9.21
N GLU A 93 12.80 14.05 9.18
CA GLU A 93 13.92 13.89 8.25
C GLU A 93 13.45 13.83 6.79
N PHE A 94 12.38 13.10 6.51
CA PHE A 94 11.79 13.03 5.17
C PHE A 94 11.32 14.40 4.67
N SER A 95 10.72 15.21 5.55
CA SER A 95 10.26 16.55 5.20
C SER A 95 11.41 17.48 4.79
N LYS A 96 12.62 17.30 5.33
CA LYS A 96 13.82 18.07 4.91
C LYS A 96 14.29 17.70 3.50
N LEU A 97 13.98 16.49 3.02
CA LEU A 97 14.35 16.03 1.69
C LEU A 97 13.39 16.52 0.60
N VAL A 98 12.19 16.96 0.97
CA VAL A 98 11.14 17.36 0.02
C VAL A 98 10.97 18.87 0.05
N SER A 99 10.99 19.52 -1.11
CA SER A 99 10.67 20.95 -1.22
C SER A 99 9.30 21.25 -0.59
N ASP A 100 9.19 22.36 0.14
CA ASP A 100 7.94 22.82 0.75
C ASP A 100 6.79 22.98 -0.24
N SER A 101 7.10 23.21 -1.52
CA SER A 101 6.12 23.33 -2.61
C SER A 101 5.53 21.99 -3.07
N LEU A 102 6.10 20.86 -2.63
CA LEU A 102 5.77 19.51 -3.09
C LEU A 102 5.15 18.65 -1.98
N ILE A 103 4.37 17.67 -2.42
CA ILE A 103 3.93 16.52 -1.64
C ILE A 103 4.37 15.28 -2.40
N VAL A 104 5.00 14.34 -1.70
CA VAL A 104 5.58 13.12 -2.24
C VAL A 104 5.00 11.94 -1.49
N TYR A 105 4.40 11.03 -2.23
CA TYR A 105 4.12 9.66 -1.79
C TYR A 105 5.19 8.76 -2.39
N ILE A 106 5.85 7.96 -1.55
CA ILE A 106 6.76 6.91 -2.01
C ILE A 106 6.48 5.60 -1.27
N GLU A 107 6.41 4.50 -2.01
CA GLU A 107 6.31 3.14 -1.48
C GLU A 107 7.32 2.23 -2.18
N PHE A 108 8.04 1.44 -1.38
CA PHE A 108 9.00 0.45 -1.88
C PHE A 108 8.31 -0.89 -2.03
N VAL A 109 8.19 -1.33 -3.28
CA VAL A 109 7.49 -2.55 -3.64
C VAL A 109 8.51 -3.69 -3.71
N PRO A 110 8.34 -4.77 -2.93
CA PRO A 110 9.24 -5.91 -2.99
C PRO A 110 9.07 -6.69 -4.29
N GLU A 111 10.04 -7.54 -4.61
CA GLU A 111 9.89 -8.54 -5.66
C GLU A 111 8.68 -9.43 -5.35
N ASN A 112 7.86 -9.69 -6.37
CA ASN A 112 6.84 -10.71 -6.33
C ASN A 112 7.29 -11.84 -7.25
N ARG A 113 7.18 -13.08 -6.79
CA ARG A 113 7.53 -14.27 -7.57
C ARG A 113 6.33 -14.93 -8.22
N ILE A 114 5.12 -14.59 -7.76
CA ILE A 114 3.84 -15.09 -8.26
C ILE A 114 3.45 -14.31 -9.50
N LEU A 115 3.57 -12.99 -9.44
CA LEU A 115 3.57 -12.12 -10.61
C LEU A 115 5.04 -11.89 -10.96
N THR A 116 5.51 -12.09 -12.19
CA THR A 116 6.93 -11.91 -12.59
C THR A 116 7.36 -10.44 -12.49
N MET A 117 7.44 -9.92 -11.27
CA MET A 117 7.51 -8.51 -10.95
C MET A 117 8.74 -8.29 -10.08
N LYS A 118 9.72 -7.61 -10.65
CA LYS A 118 10.90 -7.16 -9.90
C LYS A 118 10.49 -6.11 -8.85
N ALA A 119 11.32 -6.00 -7.82
CA ALA A 119 11.21 -4.91 -6.85
C ALA A 119 11.28 -3.56 -7.55
N GLY A 120 10.53 -2.59 -7.04
CA GLY A 120 10.39 -1.28 -7.64
C GLY A 120 9.89 -0.22 -6.67
N VAL A 121 9.48 0.91 -7.23
CA VAL A 121 9.00 2.07 -6.48
C VAL A 121 7.66 2.54 -7.03
N ASP A 122 6.69 2.66 -6.14
CA ASP A 122 5.48 3.45 -6.38
C ASP A 122 5.76 4.89 -5.96
N LEU A 123 5.57 5.86 -6.87
CA LEU A 123 5.92 7.26 -6.64
C LEU A 123 4.79 8.16 -7.14
N LYS A 124 4.33 9.09 -6.31
CA LYS A 124 3.42 10.18 -6.71
C LYS A 124 3.95 11.50 -6.20
N ILE A 125 3.96 12.50 -7.07
CA ILE A 125 4.45 13.84 -6.78
C ILE A 125 3.33 14.83 -7.12
N TYR A 126 3.03 15.69 -6.15
CA TYR A 126 2.03 16.73 -6.26
C TYR A 126 2.67 18.08 -5.98
N THR A 127 2.18 19.14 -6.61
CA THR A 127 2.44 20.51 -6.18
C THR A 127 1.34 20.97 -5.23
N LYS A 128 1.73 21.71 -4.19
CA LYS A 128 0.77 22.42 -3.32
C LYS A 128 0.22 23.63 -4.07
N THR A 129 -1.09 23.82 -4.06
CA THR A 129 -1.75 24.97 -4.68
C THR A 129 -2.09 26.03 -3.64
N ILE A 130 -2.22 27.28 -4.08
CA ILE A 130 -2.46 28.45 -3.20
C ILE A 130 -3.78 28.31 -2.42
N ASP A 131 -4.77 27.61 -2.97
CA ASP A 131 -6.05 27.31 -2.34
C ASP A 131 -6.00 26.14 -1.33
N GLY A 132 -4.81 25.67 -0.96
CA GLY A 132 -4.62 24.57 -0.01
C GLY A 132 -4.89 23.18 -0.59
N LYS A 133 -5.18 23.07 -1.90
CA LYS A 133 -5.29 21.78 -2.59
C LYS A 133 -3.92 21.27 -3.06
N SER A 134 -3.91 20.12 -3.75
CA SER A 134 -2.72 19.54 -4.36
C SER A 134 -3.01 19.12 -5.80
N LYS A 135 -2.10 19.41 -6.73
CA LYS A 135 -2.20 18.97 -8.13
C LYS A 135 -1.19 17.86 -8.41
N LEU A 136 -1.65 16.70 -8.88
CA LEU A 136 -0.76 15.62 -9.30
C LEU A 136 0.04 16.07 -10.54
N ILE A 137 1.37 16.00 -10.46
CA ILE A 137 2.26 16.34 -11.58
C ILE A 137 3.03 15.13 -12.11
N SER A 138 3.23 14.10 -11.30
CA SER A 138 3.88 12.87 -11.75
C SER A 138 3.41 11.68 -10.92
N LYS A 139 3.18 10.54 -11.58
CA LYS A 139 2.92 9.26 -10.92
C LYS A 139 3.63 8.12 -11.65
N GLY A 140 3.88 7.03 -10.95
CA GLY A 140 4.19 5.73 -11.53
C GLY A 140 3.98 4.63 -10.50
N ARG A 141 3.76 3.41 -11.00
CA ARG A 141 3.58 2.20 -10.21
C ARG A 141 4.64 1.18 -10.60
N ASN A 142 5.19 0.48 -9.62
CA ASN A 142 6.25 -0.51 -9.71
C ASN A 142 7.35 -0.11 -10.71
N ILE A 143 7.85 1.12 -10.57
CA ILE A 143 8.90 1.65 -11.45
C ILE A 143 10.21 0.94 -11.10
N GLU A 144 10.86 0.33 -12.09
CA GLU A 144 12.12 -0.40 -11.88
C GLU A 144 13.26 0.56 -11.48
N TYR A 145 14.10 0.10 -10.55
CA TYR A 145 15.30 0.82 -10.14
C TYR A 145 16.24 1.08 -11.32
N GLY A 146 16.82 2.29 -11.36
CA GLY A 146 17.74 2.70 -12.43
C GLY A 146 17.07 2.97 -13.79
N SER A 147 15.76 2.75 -13.93
CA SER A 147 15.04 3.05 -15.18
C SER A 147 15.01 4.56 -15.46
N ASN A 148 14.95 4.93 -16.75
CA ASN A 148 14.79 6.32 -17.18
C ASN A 148 13.55 6.97 -16.54
N SER A 149 12.45 6.22 -16.43
CA SER A 149 11.21 6.71 -15.81
C SER A 149 11.40 7.07 -14.34
N LEU A 150 12.14 6.26 -13.57
CA LEU A 150 12.46 6.60 -12.18
C LEU A 150 13.36 7.83 -12.11
N ASN A 151 14.44 7.85 -12.91
CA ASN A 151 15.41 8.94 -12.93
C ASN A 151 14.76 10.30 -13.26
N GLU A 152 13.82 10.34 -14.21
CA GLU A 152 13.06 11.56 -14.54
C GLU A 152 12.21 12.06 -13.37
N LYS A 153 11.61 11.15 -12.58
CA LYS A 153 10.81 11.54 -11.42
C LYS A 153 11.67 12.00 -10.25
N LEU A 154 12.82 11.37 -10.03
CA LEU A 154 13.77 11.80 -9.01
C LEU A 154 14.31 13.21 -9.30
N LYS A 155 14.53 13.55 -10.58
CA LYS A 155 14.90 14.92 -10.99
C LYS A 155 13.87 15.98 -10.57
N ILE A 156 12.56 15.67 -10.61
CA ILE A 156 11.51 16.59 -10.12
C ILE A 156 11.69 16.91 -8.63
N LEU A 157 12.19 15.94 -7.86
CA LEU A 157 12.43 16.06 -6.42
C LEU A 157 13.82 16.63 -6.09
N ASN A 158 14.66 16.88 -7.10
CA ASN A 158 16.10 17.10 -6.93
C ASN A 158 16.79 15.98 -6.15
N TRP A 159 16.34 14.74 -6.34
CA TRP A 159 16.91 13.55 -5.69
C TRP A 159 17.84 12.80 -6.65
N ASP A 160 18.86 12.18 -6.05
CA ASP A 160 19.69 11.16 -6.69
C ASP A 160 19.37 9.77 -6.13
N ASN A 161 20.06 8.75 -6.65
CA ASN A 161 19.88 7.37 -6.18
C ASN A 161 20.30 7.19 -4.72
N ALA A 162 21.27 7.98 -4.23
CA ALA A 162 21.70 7.92 -2.83
C ALA A 162 20.58 8.41 -1.89
N THR A 163 19.89 9.50 -2.26
CA THR A 163 18.74 10.03 -1.53
C THR A 163 17.59 9.02 -1.52
N LEU A 164 17.26 8.43 -2.68
CA LEU A 164 16.25 7.37 -2.75
C LEU A 164 16.59 6.18 -1.84
N HIS A 165 17.84 5.73 -1.86
CA HIS A 165 18.31 4.65 -1.01
C HIS A 165 18.24 5.02 0.48
N ASN A 166 18.59 6.26 0.83
CA ASN A 166 18.49 6.74 2.20
C ASN A 166 17.02 6.75 2.69
N VAL A 167 16.07 7.19 1.86
CA VAL A 167 14.63 7.11 2.19
C VAL A 167 14.20 5.67 2.43
N LYS A 168 14.63 4.74 1.56
CA LYS A 168 14.36 3.31 1.75
C LYS A 168 14.92 2.81 3.09
N LYS A 169 16.18 3.12 3.37
CA LYS A 169 16.86 2.70 4.59
C LYS A 169 16.14 3.20 5.85
N MET A 170 15.75 4.48 5.89
CA MET A 170 15.02 5.02 7.04
C MET A 170 13.66 4.32 7.26
N LEU A 171 12.99 3.89 6.18
CA LEU A 171 11.76 3.11 6.26
C LEU A 171 12.03 1.66 6.73
N ASP A 172 13.05 1.01 6.18
CA ASP A 172 13.45 -0.36 6.56
C ASP A 172 13.82 -0.44 8.05
N GLU A 173 14.50 0.57 8.60
CA GLU A 173 14.91 0.66 10.01
C GLU A 173 13.75 0.66 11.01
N ILE A 174 12.54 0.97 10.55
CA ILE A 174 11.29 0.98 11.34
C ILE A 174 10.25 -0.02 10.82
N ASN A 175 10.67 -0.95 9.96
CA ASN A 175 9.84 -1.96 9.29
C ASN A 175 8.66 -1.40 8.49
N CYS A 176 8.80 -0.21 7.92
CA CYS A 176 7.77 0.43 7.11
C CYS A 176 8.12 0.37 5.61
N ILE A 177 7.10 0.54 4.75
CA ILE A 177 7.24 0.42 3.29
C ILE A 177 6.95 1.72 2.55
N SER A 178 6.27 2.69 3.17
CA SER A 178 5.87 3.91 2.48
C SER A 178 5.83 5.13 3.39
N ILE A 179 5.99 6.32 2.80
CA ILE A 179 5.78 7.61 3.47
C ILE A 179 5.11 8.61 2.52
N GLU A 180 4.26 9.48 3.06
CA GLU A 180 3.67 10.61 2.36
C GLU A 180 3.66 11.88 3.23
N ASN A 181 4.11 13.02 2.69
CA ASN A 181 4.19 14.30 3.41
C ASN A 181 3.07 15.30 3.06
N ARG A 182 1.82 14.97 3.43
CA ARG A 182 0.65 15.87 3.27
C ARG A 182 0.48 16.80 4.48
N LYS A 183 -0.72 17.33 4.68
CA LYS A 183 -1.15 18.05 5.91
C LYS A 183 -0.94 17.20 7.17
N ILE A 184 -1.05 15.89 7.02
CA ILE A 184 -0.60 14.87 7.96
C ILE A 184 0.40 13.98 7.25
N ASN A 185 1.35 13.43 8.01
CA ASN A 185 2.34 12.53 7.47
C ASN A 185 1.84 11.10 7.61
N ILE A 186 1.67 10.40 6.49
CA ILE A 186 1.23 9.01 6.49
C ILE A 186 2.45 8.11 6.33
N ILE A 187 2.71 7.24 7.31
CA ILE A 187 3.80 6.25 7.26
C ILE A 187 3.17 4.86 7.21
N GLY A 188 3.33 4.17 6.09
CA GLY A 188 2.73 2.85 5.88
C GLY A 188 3.63 1.73 6.35
N LEU A 189 3.15 0.92 7.30
CA LEU A 189 3.85 -0.26 7.81
C LEU A 189 3.91 -1.35 6.74
N ALA A 190 2.74 -1.83 6.30
CA ALA A 190 2.63 -2.97 5.41
C ALA A 190 1.24 -3.06 4.76
N ARG A 191 1.19 -3.67 3.57
CA ARG A 191 -0.06 -4.02 2.91
C ARG A 191 -0.75 -5.21 3.58
N SER A 192 -2.07 -5.21 3.50
CA SER A 192 -2.91 -6.39 3.75
C SER A 192 -3.95 -6.47 2.64
N GLY A 193 -3.78 -7.44 1.73
CA GLY A 193 -4.47 -7.39 0.45
C GLY A 193 -4.08 -6.14 -0.34
N LEU A 194 -5.09 -5.41 -0.80
CA LEU A 194 -4.92 -4.13 -1.51
C LEU A 194 -4.92 -2.91 -0.56
N GLY A 195 -5.28 -3.09 0.70
CA GLY A 195 -5.23 -2.04 1.72
C GLY A 195 -3.87 -1.96 2.41
N LYS A 196 -3.69 -0.97 3.27
CA LYS A 196 -2.42 -0.73 3.97
C LYS A 196 -2.65 -0.26 5.41
N TYR A 197 -1.89 -0.84 6.32
CA TYR A 197 -1.82 -0.42 7.71
C TYR A 197 -0.75 0.68 7.84
N SER A 198 -1.13 1.80 8.43
CA SER A 198 -0.31 3.02 8.45
C SER A 198 -0.44 3.77 9.78
N TYR A 199 0.49 4.69 10.02
CA TYR A 199 0.41 5.72 11.06
C TYR A 199 0.09 7.06 10.40
N ALA A 200 -0.73 7.88 11.04
CA ALA A 200 -1.15 9.19 10.55
C ALA A 200 -0.65 10.29 11.49
N LEU A 201 0.61 10.70 11.33
CA LEU A 201 1.26 11.65 12.22
C LEU A 201 0.76 13.06 11.94
N TYR A 202 0.27 13.75 12.97
CA TYR A 202 -0.22 15.11 12.87
C TYR A 202 0.43 16.02 13.91
N THR A 203 0.47 17.31 13.63
CA THR A 203 0.96 18.36 14.53
C THR A 203 -0.21 19.16 15.06
N GLU A 204 0.01 20.04 16.04
CA GLU A 204 -1.06 20.94 16.52
C GLU A 204 -1.71 21.74 15.38
N SER A 205 -0.93 22.17 14.40
CA SER A 205 -1.43 22.86 13.20
C SER A 205 -2.35 22.01 12.30
N SER A 206 -2.37 20.69 12.46
CA SER A 206 -3.26 19.77 11.74
C SER A 206 -4.23 19.01 12.64
N LYS A 207 -4.36 19.39 13.92
CA LYS A 207 -5.27 18.77 14.88
C LYS A 207 -6.74 18.86 14.47
N GLU A 208 -7.22 20.05 14.11
CA GLU A 208 -8.62 20.25 13.65
C GLU A 208 -8.93 19.42 12.40
N TYR A 209 -7.93 19.23 11.52
CA TYR A 209 -8.09 18.35 10.36
C TYR A 209 -8.29 16.89 10.81
N MET A 210 -7.48 16.42 11.76
CA MET A 210 -7.62 15.06 12.28
C MET A 210 -8.90 14.83 13.06
N GLU A 211 -9.38 15.81 13.83
CA GLU A 211 -10.67 15.73 14.53
C GLU A 211 -11.81 15.46 13.54
N LYS A 212 -11.83 16.18 12.41
CA LYS A 212 -12.80 15.94 11.33
C LYS A 212 -12.65 14.56 10.70
N GLU A 213 -11.43 14.07 10.48
CA GLU A 213 -11.19 12.73 9.94
C GLU A 213 -11.66 11.62 10.90
N PHE A 214 -11.51 11.81 12.22
CA PHE A 214 -12.03 10.88 13.22
C PHE A 214 -13.57 10.85 13.25
N GLU A 215 -14.23 11.97 13.03
CA GLU A 215 -15.70 12.05 12.97
C GLU A 215 -16.27 11.40 11.70
N GLN A 216 -15.52 11.44 10.60
CA GLN A 216 -16.00 11.03 9.27
C GLN A 216 -15.89 9.53 9.00
N GLY A 217 -15.16 8.75 9.81
CA GLY A 217 -14.87 7.38 9.44
C GLY A 217 -14.34 6.44 10.52
N CYS A 218 -14.19 5.18 10.09
CA CYS A 218 -13.71 4.04 10.87
C CYS A 218 -12.26 3.66 10.53
N ASN A 219 -11.64 4.35 9.58
CA ASN A 219 -10.30 4.07 9.06
C ASN A 219 -9.21 4.70 9.93
N TYR A 220 -9.56 5.53 10.91
CA TYR A 220 -8.64 6.05 11.91
C TYR A 220 -9.01 5.55 13.31
N ILE A 221 -8.00 5.26 14.12
CA ILE A 221 -8.16 4.92 15.54
C ILE A 221 -7.15 5.77 16.32
N LEU A 222 -7.66 6.60 17.23
CA LEU A 222 -6.80 7.30 18.18
C LEU A 222 -6.13 6.27 19.10
N TYR A 223 -4.80 6.28 19.16
CA TYR A 223 -4.02 5.29 19.91
C TYR A 223 -2.96 5.96 20.81
N LYS A 224 -2.19 6.88 20.22
CA LYS A 224 -1.28 7.78 20.92
C LYS A 224 -1.58 9.21 20.50
N ASP A 225 -1.28 10.15 21.37
CA ASP A 225 -1.36 11.57 21.02
C ASP A 225 -0.53 11.83 19.77
N HIS A 226 -1.11 12.54 18.80
CA HIS A 226 -0.46 12.87 17.52
C HIS A 226 -0.10 11.69 16.59
N ILE A 227 -0.39 10.43 16.97
CA ILE A 227 -0.08 9.23 16.17
C ILE A 227 -1.28 8.25 16.12
N PRO A 228 -2.36 8.61 15.44
CA PRO A 228 -3.45 7.69 15.13
C PRO A 228 -2.99 6.56 14.22
N LEU A 229 -3.62 5.41 14.41
CA LEU A 229 -3.54 4.30 13.48
C LEU A 229 -4.47 4.62 12.30
N ASN A 230 -4.03 4.29 11.10
CA ASN A 230 -4.77 4.49 9.86
C ASN A 230 -4.82 3.18 9.05
N TYR A 231 -5.96 2.93 8.41
CA TYR A 231 -6.12 1.89 7.40
C TYR A 231 -6.48 2.52 6.05
N GLU A 232 -5.53 2.52 5.12
CA GLU A 232 -5.77 2.99 3.76
C GLU A 232 -6.48 1.90 2.95
N ARG A 233 -7.69 2.22 2.49
CA ARG A 233 -8.48 1.39 1.60
C ARG A 233 -7.74 1.09 0.29
N GLY A 234 -7.82 -0.18 -0.13
CA GLY A 234 -7.44 -0.60 -1.48
C GLY A 234 -8.51 -0.37 -2.54
N ALA A 235 -8.23 -0.72 -3.80
CA ALA A 235 -9.23 -0.70 -4.86
C ALA A 235 -10.45 -1.59 -4.54
N ILE A 236 -10.19 -2.71 -3.85
CA ILE A 236 -11.17 -3.68 -3.37
C ILE A 236 -10.82 -4.02 -1.93
N GLY A 237 -11.84 -4.30 -1.12
CA GLY A 237 -11.69 -4.77 0.25
C GLY A 237 -12.37 -3.86 1.28
N PRO A 238 -12.04 -4.03 2.56
CA PRO A 238 -12.66 -3.28 3.64
C PRO A 238 -12.30 -1.79 3.54
N ILE A 239 -13.23 -0.95 3.97
CA ILE A 239 -13.02 0.50 4.11
C ILE A 239 -12.39 0.82 5.47
N CYS A 240 -12.73 0.02 6.50
CA CYS A 240 -12.21 0.12 7.85
C CYS A 240 -11.08 -0.89 8.11
N PHE A 241 -10.48 -0.83 9.30
CA PHE A 241 -9.66 -1.91 9.84
C PHE A 241 -10.43 -3.26 9.75
N PRO A 242 -9.92 -4.26 9.02
CA PRO A 242 -10.59 -5.55 8.89
C PRO A 242 -10.50 -6.41 10.15
N ASP A 243 -9.50 -6.17 10.98
CA ASP A 243 -9.32 -6.90 12.22
C ASP A 243 -10.39 -6.50 13.24
N PRO A 244 -10.93 -7.45 14.02
CA PRO A 244 -11.87 -7.14 15.10
C PRO A 244 -11.26 -6.12 16.08
N LYS A 245 -12.14 -5.35 16.74
CA LYS A 245 -11.75 -4.31 17.70
C LYS A 245 -10.94 -4.89 18.85
#